data_AF-A0A0W7TNJ7-F1
#
_entry.id   AF-A0A0W7TNJ7-F1
#
_cell.length_a   1.000
_cell.length_b   1.000
_cell.length_c   1.000
_cell.angle_alpha   90.00
_cell.angle_beta   90.00
_cell.angle_gamma   90.00
#
_symmetry.space_group_name_H-M   'P 1'
#
loop_
_entity.id
_entity.type
_entity.pdbx_description
1 polymer ?
#
loop_
_entity_poly.entity_id
_entity_poly.type
_entity_poly.pdbx_seq_one_letter_code
_entity_poly.pdbx_strand_id
1 'polypeptide(L)'
;MERITVFDGEFWAHKNFPPVKDDTVDEFVDCVKELAARLAAYEETGLEPEEIERILDSYGRGMTLRTENAQRLEIIKEIPINRIRELAQAEKEGRLVVLPCNVGDKLYDVTLGEVREKIVISISMLLSKSVNHLVIHAENFRNAVTSYELQDIGKTFFLTREAAEAALVEREAEHDR
;
A
#
# COMPACT_ATOMS: atom_id res chain seq x y z
N MET A 1 -15.36 -34.81 12.78
CA MET A 1 -16.25 -35.58 13.68
C MET A 1 -15.58 -36.90 14.00
N GLU A 2 -15.38 -37.18 15.28
CA GLU A 2 -14.84 -38.46 15.76
C GLU A 2 -15.94 -39.53 15.72
N ARG A 3 -15.62 -40.77 15.35
CA ARG A 3 -16.61 -41.85 15.27
C ARG A 3 -16.98 -42.30 16.70
N ILE A 4 -18.22 -42.04 17.08
CA ILE A 4 -18.76 -42.29 18.44
C ILE A 4 -19.42 -43.66 18.59
N THR A 5 -19.40 -44.50 17.55
CA THR A 5 -19.92 -45.86 17.59
C THR A 5 -18.80 -46.89 17.39
N VAL A 6 -18.84 -47.95 18.20
CA VAL A 6 -17.89 -49.08 18.20
C VAL A 6 -18.70 -50.36 18.01
N PHE A 7 -18.31 -51.21 17.07
CA PHE A 7 -18.97 -52.49 16.84
C PHE A 7 -18.39 -53.54 17.79
N ASP A 8 -19.23 -54.20 18.58
CA ASP A 8 -18.80 -55.16 19.61
C ASP A 8 -18.75 -56.61 19.12
N GLY A 9 -19.14 -56.87 17.86
CA GLY A 9 -19.22 -58.20 17.26
C GLY A 9 -20.64 -58.65 16.94
N GLU A 10 -21.66 -58.08 17.60
CA GLU A 10 -23.08 -58.36 17.34
C GLU A 10 -23.91 -57.09 17.16
N PHE A 11 -23.58 -56.00 17.88
CA PHE A 11 -24.29 -54.73 17.87
C PHE A 11 -23.34 -53.53 17.75
N TRP A 12 -23.90 -52.39 17.35
CA TRP A 12 -23.19 -51.11 17.39
C TRP A 12 -23.40 -50.45 18.75
N ALA A 13 -22.36 -50.42 19.57
CA ALA A 13 -22.35 -49.73 20.85
C ALA A 13 -21.96 -48.26 20.64
N HIS A 14 -22.77 -47.34 21.14
CA HIS A 14 -22.44 -45.93 21.14
C HIS A 14 -21.60 -45.62 22.40
N LYS A 15 -20.45 -44.96 22.25
CA LYS A 15 -19.48 -44.73 23.35
C LYS A 15 -20.08 -44.05 24.58
N ASN A 16 -21.13 -43.24 24.37
CA ASN A 16 -21.83 -42.52 25.43
C ASN A 16 -23.01 -43.30 26.04
N PHE A 17 -23.37 -44.46 25.49
CA PHE A 17 -24.48 -45.26 25.99
C PHE A 17 -23.95 -46.45 26.81
N PRO A 18 -24.34 -46.60 28.08
CA PRO A 18 -24.00 -47.77 28.86
C PRO A 18 -24.67 -49.03 28.26
N PRO A 19 -24.05 -50.21 28.37
CA PRO A 19 -24.66 -51.46 27.93
C PRO A 19 -25.94 -51.74 28.72
N VAL A 20 -27.05 -52.00 28.03
CA VAL A 20 -28.36 -52.24 28.64
C VAL A 20 -28.43 -53.67 29.18
N LYS A 21 -28.43 -53.79 30.50
CA LYS A 21 -28.72 -55.00 31.28
C LYS A 21 -29.85 -54.66 32.25
N ASP A 22 -30.53 -55.67 32.81
CA ASP A 22 -31.67 -55.48 33.72
C ASP A 22 -31.32 -54.59 34.94
N ASP A 23 -30.04 -54.53 35.33
CA ASP A 23 -29.48 -53.74 36.42
C ASP A 23 -28.93 -52.36 36.00
N THR A 24 -28.91 -52.02 34.71
CA THR A 24 -28.37 -50.74 34.17
C THR A 24 -29.40 -49.93 33.38
N VAL A 25 -30.67 -50.34 33.41
CA VAL A 25 -31.78 -49.64 32.72
C VAL A 25 -31.92 -48.19 33.18
N ASP A 26 -31.76 -47.94 34.48
CA ASP A 26 -31.86 -46.58 35.04
C ASP A 26 -30.74 -45.66 34.52
N GLU A 27 -29.50 -46.17 34.44
CA GLU A 27 -28.36 -45.42 33.87
C GLU A 27 -28.56 -45.12 32.39
N PHE A 28 -29.16 -46.05 31.64
CA PHE A 28 -29.52 -45.84 30.23
C PHE A 28 -30.62 -44.77 30.09
N VAL A 29 -31.66 -44.81 30.92
CA VAL A 29 -32.74 -43.83 30.92
C VAL A 29 -32.20 -42.43 31.25
N ASP A 30 -31.29 -42.32 32.19
CA ASP A 30 -30.69 -41.02 32.55
C ASP A 30 -29.79 -40.47 31.44
N CYS A 31 -29.03 -41.33 30.75
CA CYS A 31 -28.27 -40.93 29.55
C CYS A 31 -29.20 -40.37 28.44
N VAL A 32 -30.34 -41.02 28.21
CA VAL A 32 -31.33 -40.56 27.21
C VAL A 32 -31.93 -39.21 27.60
N LYS A 33 -32.26 -39.00 28.89
CA LYS A 33 -32.76 -37.71 29.38
C LYS A 33 -31.73 -36.60 29.18
N GLU A 34 -30.45 -36.88 29.44
CA GLU A 34 -29.37 -35.89 29.24
C GLU A 34 -29.25 -35.51 27.76
N LEU A 35 -29.25 -36.50 26.85
CA LEU A 35 -29.24 -36.26 25.41
C LEU A 35 -30.46 -35.47 24.94
N ALA A 36 -31.65 -35.81 25.44
CA ALA A 36 -32.89 -35.10 25.12
C ALA A 36 -32.84 -33.65 25.63
N ALA A 37 -32.31 -33.40 26.82
CA ALA A 37 -32.14 -32.05 27.36
C ALA A 37 -31.16 -31.22 26.53
N ARG A 38 -30.06 -31.83 26.07
CA ARG A 38 -29.09 -31.17 25.19
C ARG A 38 -29.65 -30.87 23.80
N LEU A 39 -30.45 -31.79 23.25
CA LEU A 39 -31.13 -31.58 21.97
C LEU A 39 -32.20 -30.50 22.10
N ALA A 40 -33.01 -30.53 23.16
CA ALA A 40 -34.00 -29.48 23.43
C ALA A 40 -33.35 -28.10 23.61
N ALA A 41 -32.22 -28.02 24.32
CA ALA A 41 -31.47 -26.77 24.47
C ALA A 41 -30.91 -26.25 23.13
N TYR A 42 -30.54 -27.16 22.22
CA TYR A 42 -30.14 -26.79 20.86
C TYR A 42 -31.34 -26.34 20.03
N GLU A 43 -32.45 -27.08 20.04
CA GLU A 43 -33.69 -26.74 19.32
C GLU A 43 -34.30 -25.43 19.81
N GLU A 44 -34.18 -25.11 21.11
CA GLU A 44 -34.61 -23.83 21.70
C GLU A 44 -33.82 -22.63 21.15
N THR A 45 -32.61 -22.85 20.60
CA THR A 45 -31.90 -21.79 19.88
C THR A 45 -32.58 -21.40 18.56
N GLY A 46 -33.40 -22.30 17.99
CA GLY A 46 -34.09 -22.10 16.72
C GLY A 46 -33.16 -21.99 15.51
N LEU A 47 -31.90 -22.39 15.65
CA LEU A 47 -30.87 -22.29 14.61
C LEU A 47 -30.60 -23.64 13.98
N GLU A 48 -30.64 -23.69 12.66
CA GLU A 48 -30.18 -24.86 11.92
C GLU A 48 -28.63 -24.96 11.95
N PRO A 49 -28.05 -26.17 11.90
CA PRO A 49 -26.59 -26.35 11.93
C PRO A 49 -25.88 -25.56 10.84
N GLU A 50 -26.49 -25.44 9.65
CA GLU A 50 -25.96 -24.66 8.53
C GLU A 50 -25.96 -23.15 8.82
N GLU A 51 -26.91 -22.65 9.62
CA GLU A 51 -26.95 -21.24 10.02
C GLU A 51 -25.84 -20.92 11.01
N ILE A 52 -25.54 -21.84 11.94
CA ILE A 52 -24.41 -21.72 12.87
C ILE A 52 -23.09 -21.66 12.10
N GLU A 53 -22.93 -22.52 11.08
CA GLU A 53 -21.74 -22.51 10.23
C GLU A 53 -21.61 -21.19 9.45
N ARG A 54 -22.71 -20.69 8.87
CA ARG A 54 -22.74 -19.38 8.20
C ARG A 54 -22.40 -18.22 9.15
N ILE A 55 -22.90 -18.26 10.38
CA ILE A 55 -22.59 -17.26 11.41
C ILE A 55 -21.09 -17.31 11.72
N LEU A 56 -20.53 -18.48 12.04
CA LEU A 56 -19.11 -18.63 12.33
C LEU A 56 -18.21 -18.17 11.19
N ASP A 57 -18.58 -18.51 9.96
CA ASP A 57 -17.87 -18.13 8.74
C ASP A 57 -17.97 -16.60 8.47
N SER A 58 -19.13 -15.98 8.73
CA SER A 58 -19.32 -14.53 8.65
C SER A 58 -18.53 -13.77 9.74
N TYR A 59 -18.48 -14.30 10.97
CA TYR A 59 -17.68 -13.74 12.06
C TYR A 59 -16.19 -13.93 11.82
N GLY A 60 -15.76 -15.08 11.29
CA GLY A 60 -14.38 -15.35 10.89
C GLY A 60 -13.91 -14.43 9.75
N ARG A 61 -14.76 -14.24 8.72
CA ARG A 61 -14.53 -13.24 7.66
C ARG A 61 -14.50 -11.81 8.19
N GLY A 62 -15.41 -11.45 9.09
CA GLY A 62 -15.42 -10.13 9.73
C GLY A 62 -14.17 -9.86 10.57
N MET A 63 -13.65 -10.88 11.25
CA MET A 63 -12.42 -10.80 12.05
C MET A 63 -11.18 -10.66 11.17
N THR A 64 -11.07 -11.46 10.09
CA THR A 64 -9.96 -11.41 9.12
C THR A 64 -9.90 -10.08 8.36
N LEU A 65 -11.05 -9.56 7.92
CA LEU A 65 -11.13 -8.22 7.30
C LEU A 65 -10.71 -7.10 8.26
N ARG A 66 -11.04 -7.22 9.56
CA ARG A 66 -10.58 -6.26 10.58
C ARG A 66 -9.07 -6.31 10.78
N THR A 67 -8.47 -7.50 10.74
CA THR A 67 -7.01 -7.66 10.89
C THR A 67 -6.26 -7.13 9.67
N GLU A 68 -6.72 -7.45 8.46
CA GLU A 68 -6.10 -6.96 7.22
C GLU A 68 -6.23 -5.44 7.10
N ASN A 69 -7.39 -4.87 7.41
CA ASN A 69 -7.57 -3.42 7.42
C ASN A 69 -6.75 -2.74 8.53
N ALA A 70 -6.60 -3.36 9.70
CA ALA A 70 -5.72 -2.86 10.76
C ALA A 70 -4.25 -2.84 10.33
N GLN A 71 -3.78 -3.88 9.63
CA GLN A 71 -2.43 -3.94 9.06
C GLN A 71 -2.21 -2.88 7.98
N ARG A 72 -3.19 -2.67 7.08
CA ARG A 72 -3.12 -1.60 6.07
C ARG A 72 -3.12 -0.21 6.72
N LEU A 73 -3.89 0.00 7.78
CA LEU A 73 -3.91 1.25 8.54
C LEU A 73 -2.59 1.47 9.30
N GLU A 74 -1.93 0.41 9.77
CA GLU A 74 -0.62 0.50 10.42
C GLU A 74 0.47 1.03 9.49
N ILE A 75 0.48 0.62 8.22
CA ILE A 75 1.36 1.16 7.18
C ILE A 75 1.09 2.67 6.94
N ILE A 76 -0.18 3.08 7.05
CA ILE A 76 -0.60 4.47 6.81
C ILE A 76 -0.38 5.36 8.05
N LYS A 77 -0.20 4.80 9.26
CA LYS A 77 0.05 5.58 10.48
C LYS A 77 1.27 6.49 10.37
N GLU A 78 2.30 6.07 9.61
CA GLU A 78 3.50 6.87 9.42
C GLU A 78 3.28 8.11 8.55
N ILE A 79 2.21 8.14 7.74
CA ILE A 79 1.88 9.29 6.89
C ILE A 79 0.78 10.11 7.60
N PRO A 80 1.10 11.30 8.16
CA PRO A 80 0.10 12.10 8.83
C PRO A 80 -1.00 12.50 7.83
N ILE A 81 -2.25 12.07 8.07
CA ILE A 81 -3.40 12.41 7.21
C ILE A 81 -3.52 13.94 7.01
N ASN A 82 -3.13 14.71 8.03
CA ASN A 82 -3.07 16.17 7.94
C ASN A 82 -2.10 16.66 6.86
N ARG A 83 -0.93 16.02 6.73
CA ARG A 83 0.05 16.36 5.70
C ARG A 83 -0.49 16.12 4.29
N ILE A 84 -1.21 15.03 4.08
CA ILE A 84 -1.85 14.73 2.79
C ILE A 84 -2.90 15.80 2.45
N ARG A 85 -3.74 16.16 3.43
CA ARG A 85 -4.76 17.22 3.25
C ARG A 85 -4.13 18.57 2.91
N GLU A 86 -3.04 18.94 3.59
CA GLU A 86 -2.29 20.16 3.29
C GLU A 86 -1.76 20.18 1.86
N LEU A 87 -1.17 19.08 1.40
CA LEU A 87 -0.64 18.95 0.04
C LEU A 87 -1.75 19.01 -1.01
N ALA A 88 -2.85 18.28 -0.81
CA ALA A 88 -4.01 18.30 -1.70
C ALA A 88 -4.65 19.69 -1.80
N GLN A 89 -4.73 20.42 -0.68
CA GLN A 89 -5.23 21.79 -0.68
C GLN A 89 -4.25 22.74 -1.39
N ALA A 90 -2.93 22.59 -1.16
CA ALA A 90 -1.92 23.38 -1.85
C ALA A 90 -1.93 23.15 -3.37
N GLU A 91 -2.14 21.91 -3.82
CA GLU A 91 -2.32 21.59 -5.24
C GLU A 91 -3.57 22.27 -5.82
N LYS A 92 -4.73 22.15 -5.14
CA LYS A 92 -5.97 22.81 -5.56
C LYS A 92 -5.85 24.33 -5.64
N GLU A 93 -5.07 24.93 -4.75
CA GLU A 93 -4.81 26.37 -4.71
C GLU A 93 -3.66 26.81 -5.64
N GLY A 94 -3.03 25.89 -6.38
CA GLY A 94 -1.92 26.18 -7.28
C GLY A 94 -0.64 26.63 -6.58
N ARG A 95 -0.45 26.26 -5.31
CA ARG A 95 0.74 26.58 -4.50
C ARG A 95 1.83 25.50 -4.56
N LEU A 96 1.55 24.34 -5.16
CA LEU A 96 2.50 23.24 -5.30
C LEU A 96 3.40 23.46 -6.52
N VAL A 97 4.71 23.33 -6.33
CA VAL A 97 5.71 23.43 -7.41
C VAL A 97 6.53 22.15 -7.43
N VAL A 98 6.68 21.56 -8.62
CA VAL A 98 7.62 20.46 -8.87
C VAL A 98 8.88 21.06 -9.48
N LEU A 99 10.00 20.92 -8.77
CA LEU A 99 11.29 21.40 -9.24
C LEU A 99 11.84 20.42 -10.29
N PRO A 100 12.55 20.90 -11.33
CA PRO A 100 13.15 20.03 -12.35
C PRO A 100 14.36 19.25 -11.81
N CYS A 101 15.01 19.75 -10.77
CA CYS A 101 16.21 19.18 -10.15
C CYS A 101 16.34 19.66 -8.70
N ASN A 102 17.29 19.08 -7.97
CA ASN A 102 17.65 19.45 -6.61
C ASN A 102 18.91 20.31 -6.57
N VAL A 103 19.13 20.98 -5.43
CA VAL A 103 20.43 21.57 -5.12
C VAL A 103 21.44 20.45 -4.91
N GLY A 104 22.61 20.58 -5.52
CA GLY A 104 23.66 19.56 -5.57
C GLY A 104 23.60 18.68 -6.81
N ASP A 105 22.50 18.70 -7.57
CA ASP A 105 22.42 17.95 -8.82
C ASP A 105 23.36 18.52 -9.88
N LYS A 106 23.74 17.65 -10.82
CA LYS A 106 24.56 18.03 -11.97
C LYS A 106 23.69 18.56 -13.10
N LEU A 107 24.21 19.57 -13.75
CA LEU A 107 23.64 20.22 -14.92
C LEU A 107 24.72 20.31 -16.00
N TYR A 108 24.31 20.15 -17.25
CA TYR A 108 25.21 20.12 -18.40
C TYR A 108 24.82 21.22 -19.38
N ASP A 109 25.67 22.24 -19.54
CA ASP A 109 25.45 23.29 -20.55
C ASP A 109 26.23 23.01 -21.83
N VAL A 110 25.56 23.16 -22.98
CA VAL A 110 26.17 23.00 -24.30
C VAL A 110 26.53 24.39 -24.80
N THR A 111 27.81 24.75 -24.67
CA THR A 111 28.31 26.07 -25.07
C THR A 111 29.58 25.92 -25.89
N LEU A 112 29.70 26.70 -26.98
CA LEU A 112 30.87 26.69 -27.86
C LEU A 112 31.26 25.30 -28.40
N GLY A 113 30.29 24.43 -28.67
CA GLY A 113 30.54 23.09 -29.18
C GLY A 113 31.02 22.08 -28.12
N GLU A 114 30.93 22.43 -26.83
CA GLU A 114 31.36 21.55 -25.74
C GLU A 114 30.24 21.38 -24.71
N VAL A 115 30.17 20.17 -24.14
CA VAL A 115 29.35 19.88 -22.96
C VAL A 115 30.15 20.21 -21.71
N ARG A 116 29.64 21.10 -20.88
CA ARG A 116 30.28 21.53 -19.62
C ARG A 116 29.42 21.13 -18.44
N GLU A 117 30.06 20.57 -17.42
CA GLU A 117 29.40 20.16 -16.18
C GLU A 117 29.38 21.32 -15.17
N LYS A 118 28.24 21.49 -14.51
CA LYS A 118 28.01 22.43 -13.41
C LYS A 118 27.19 21.77 -12.32
N ILE A 119 27.29 22.30 -11.10
CA ILE A 119 26.55 21.82 -9.93
C ILE A 119 25.51 22.88 -9.56
N VAL A 120 24.26 22.45 -9.38
CA VAL A 120 23.18 23.33 -8.94
C VAL A 120 23.45 23.80 -7.51
N ILE A 121 23.56 25.10 -7.30
CA ILE A 121 23.83 25.69 -5.98
C ILE A 121 22.60 26.30 -5.35
N SER A 122 21.64 26.78 -6.15
CA SER A 122 20.37 27.29 -5.66
C SER A 122 19.32 27.35 -6.76
N ILE A 123 18.06 27.34 -6.34
CA ILE A 123 16.90 27.53 -7.22
C ILE A 123 16.13 28.70 -6.64
N SER A 124 16.01 29.78 -7.42
CA SER A 124 15.32 31.01 -7.01
C SER A 124 14.00 31.14 -7.75
N MET A 125 12.98 31.62 -7.04
CA MET A 125 11.63 31.74 -7.56
C MET A 125 11.11 33.15 -7.36
N LEU A 126 10.57 33.74 -8.43
CA LEU A 126 9.87 35.02 -8.41
C LEU A 126 8.42 34.79 -8.85
N LEU A 127 7.49 34.90 -7.90
CA LEU A 127 6.06 34.78 -8.11
C LEU A 127 5.38 36.14 -7.98
N SER A 128 4.68 36.56 -9.03
CA SER A 128 3.78 37.71 -9.04
C SER A 128 2.51 37.37 -9.83
N LYS A 129 1.54 38.31 -9.88
CA LYS A 129 0.28 38.12 -10.62
C LYS A 129 0.45 37.79 -12.10
N SER A 130 1.56 38.20 -12.72
CA SER A 130 1.82 38.05 -14.16
C SER A 130 3.19 37.45 -14.49
N VAL A 131 4.05 37.25 -13.49
CA VAL A 131 5.39 36.68 -13.65
C VAL A 131 5.51 35.47 -12.74
N ASN A 132 5.70 34.30 -13.34
CA ASN A 132 6.06 33.08 -12.63
C ASN A 132 7.40 32.61 -13.20
N HIS A 133 8.47 32.93 -12.49
CA HIS A 133 9.82 32.77 -13.00
C HIS A 133 10.65 31.95 -12.02
N LEU A 134 11.23 30.86 -12.50
CA LEU A 134 12.09 29.97 -11.73
C LEU A 134 13.45 29.89 -12.42
N VAL A 135 14.49 30.22 -11.67
CA VAL A 135 15.87 30.29 -12.16
C VAL A 135 16.72 29.30 -11.39
N ILE A 136 17.53 28.53 -12.11
CA ILE A 136 18.52 27.63 -11.54
C ILE A 136 19.86 28.34 -11.57
N HIS A 137 20.51 28.47 -10.42
CA HIS A 137 21.89 28.92 -10.34
C HIS A 137 22.80 27.69 -10.22
N ALA A 138 23.76 27.57 -11.13
CA ALA A 138 24.73 26.49 -11.10
C ALA A 138 26.16 27.03 -11.19
N GLU A 139 27.07 26.41 -10.46
CA GLU A 139 28.49 26.76 -10.44
C GLU A 139 29.32 25.73 -11.21
N ASN A 140 30.39 26.20 -11.85
CA ASN A 140 31.38 25.31 -12.46
C ASN A 140 32.54 25.01 -11.47
N PHE A 141 33.48 24.18 -11.89
CA PHE A 141 34.68 23.83 -11.12
C PHE A 141 35.60 25.02 -10.76
N ARG A 142 35.37 26.21 -11.33
CA ARG A 142 36.08 27.46 -11.02
C ARG A 142 35.25 28.40 -10.15
N ASN A 143 34.15 27.92 -9.56
CA ASN A 143 33.18 28.66 -8.76
C ASN A 143 32.50 29.82 -9.51
N ALA A 144 32.50 29.79 -10.85
CA ALA A 144 31.76 30.76 -11.64
C ALA A 144 30.29 30.36 -11.70
N VAL A 145 29.42 31.24 -11.23
CA VAL A 145 27.96 31.02 -11.19
C VAL A 145 27.32 31.44 -12.49
N THR A 146 26.46 30.59 -13.04
CA THR A 146 25.62 30.86 -14.20
C THR A 146 24.15 30.65 -13.82
N SER A 147 23.28 31.49 -14.37
CA SER A 147 21.83 31.42 -14.15
C SER A 147 21.14 30.83 -15.37
N TYR A 148 20.19 29.95 -15.16
CA TYR A 148 19.47 29.21 -16.20
C TYR A 148 17.98 29.34 -16.02
N GLU A 149 17.29 29.70 -17.10
CA GLU A 149 15.83 29.76 -17.12
C GLU A 149 15.23 28.38 -17.38
N LEU A 150 14.11 28.05 -16.73
CA LEU A 150 13.41 26.79 -16.99
C LEU A 150 13.11 26.55 -18.47
N GLN A 151 12.80 27.60 -19.23
CA GLN A 151 12.46 27.50 -20.65
C GLN A 151 13.63 27.04 -21.54
N ASP A 152 14.85 27.09 -21.00
CA ASP A 152 16.08 26.75 -21.70
C ASP A 152 16.50 25.28 -21.45
N ILE A 153 15.78 24.57 -20.58
CA ILE A 153 15.98 23.14 -20.36
C ILE A 153 15.74 22.38 -21.66
N GLY A 154 16.65 21.46 -22.00
CA GLY A 154 16.61 20.71 -23.26
C GLY A 154 17.04 21.54 -24.48
N LYS A 155 17.35 22.83 -24.32
CA LYS A 155 17.82 23.71 -25.40
C LYS A 155 19.28 24.08 -25.20
N THR A 156 19.60 24.82 -24.13
CA THR A 156 20.97 25.29 -23.86
C THR A 156 21.62 24.51 -22.73
N PHE A 157 20.82 23.94 -21.84
CA PHE A 157 21.30 23.08 -20.76
C PHE A 157 20.40 21.86 -20.55
N PHE A 158 20.96 20.83 -19.93
CA PHE A 158 20.35 19.51 -19.77
C PHE A 158 20.64 18.97 -18.37
N LEU A 159 19.74 18.14 -17.84
CA LEU A 159 19.90 17.52 -16.52
C LEU A 159 20.72 16.22 -16.56
N THR A 160 20.99 15.71 -17.76
CA THR A 160 21.76 14.48 -17.99
C THR A 160 22.82 14.77 -19.04
N ARG A 161 23.99 14.14 -18.89
CA ARG A 161 25.11 14.33 -19.81
C ARG A 161 24.78 13.78 -21.20
N GLU A 162 24.13 12.64 -21.25
CA GLU A 162 23.75 11.94 -22.48
C GLU A 162 22.86 12.81 -23.36
N ALA A 163 21.87 13.49 -22.76
CA ALA A 163 21.00 14.41 -23.49
C ALA A 163 21.76 15.64 -24.01
N ALA A 164 22.74 16.14 -23.26
CA ALA A 164 23.58 17.25 -23.72
C ALA A 164 24.47 16.85 -24.91
N GLU A 165 25.09 15.66 -24.83
CA GLU A 165 25.93 15.13 -25.90
C GLU A 165 25.11 14.83 -27.16
N ALA A 166 23.91 14.24 -27.03
CA ALA A 166 23.01 14.02 -28.15
C ALA A 166 22.62 15.34 -28.85
N ALA A 167 22.24 16.36 -28.07
CA ALA A 167 21.89 17.67 -28.61
C ALA A 167 23.08 18.39 -29.27
N LEU A 168 24.31 18.17 -28.80
CA LEU A 168 25.52 18.68 -29.43
C LEU A 168 25.74 18.02 -30.81
N VAL A 169 25.64 16.69 -30.88
CA VAL A 169 25.79 15.94 -32.14
C VAL A 169 24.74 16.35 -33.18
N GLU A 170 23.48 16.53 -32.76
CA GLU A 170 22.42 17.01 -33.67
C GLU A 170 22.74 18.39 -34.26
N ARG A 171 23.24 19.31 -33.43
CA ARG A 171 23.64 20.66 -33.88
C ARG A 171 24.83 20.64 -34.84
N GLU A 172 25.82 19.81 -34.58
CA GLU A 172 26.97 19.64 -35.48
C GLU A 172 26.51 19.06 -36.83
N ALA A 173 25.62 18.06 -36.81
CA ALA A 173 25.05 17.46 -38.03
C ALA A 173 24.09 18.37 -38.82
N GLU A 174 23.53 19.40 -38.20
CA GLU A 174 22.78 20.47 -38.88
C GLU A 174 23.70 21.53 -39.49
N HIS A 175 24.81 21.85 -38.82
CA HIS A 175 25.78 22.82 -39.30
C HIS A 175 26.58 22.31 -40.52
N ASP A 176 26.77 21.00 -40.62
CA ASP A 176 27.50 20.34 -41.73
C ASP A 176 26.61 19.99 -42.95
N ARG A 177 25.33 20.39 -42.96
CA ARG A 177 24.38 20.20 -44.08
C ARG A 177 24.18 21.47 -44.90
#